data_AF-A0A7T8GUY4-F1
#
_entry.id   AF-A0A7T8GUY4-F1
#
_cell.length_a   1.000
_cell.length_b   1.000
_cell.length_c   1.000
_cell.angle_alpha   90.00
_cell.angle_beta   90.00
_cell.angle_gamma   90.00
#
_symmetry.space_group_name_H-M   'P 1'
#
loop_
_entity.id
_entity.type
_entity.pdbx_description
1 polymer ?
#
loop_
_entity_poly.entity_id
_entity_poly.type
_entity_poly.pdbx_seq_one_letter_code
_entity_poly.pdbx_strand_id
1 'polypeptide(L)' 'MSTAEPASYRLVCILLSLSKVIETIVKSYLKGHQPKTDTFSYTHFGFKRSCATTAALANAHTK' A
#
# COMPACT_ATOMS: atom_id res chain seq x y z
N MET A 1 13.99 -16.26 27.41
CA MET A 1 12.61 -15.90 27.01
C MET A 1 12.64 -14.47 26.51
N SER A 2 12.44 -14.25 25.20
CA SER A 2 12.38 -12.89 24.63
C SER A 2 11.08 -12.24 25.07
N THR A 3 11.17 -11.26 25.96
CA THR A 3 10.04 -10.40 26.32
C THR A 3 9.79 -9.49 25.13
N ALA A 4 8.77 -9.79 24.32
CA ALA A 4 8.39 -8.96 23.20
C ALA A 4 8.26 -7.50 23.66
N GLU A 5 9.03 -6.59 23.04
CA GLU A 5 8.97 -5.17 23.36
C GLU A 5 7.53 -4.68 23.16
N PRO A 6 6.93 -3.96 24.11
CA PRO A 6 5.56 -3.45 23.99
C PRO A 6 5.36 -2.52 22.79
N ALA A 7 6.44 -1.99 22.21
CA ALA A 7 6.44 -1.21 20.96
C ALA A 7 6.28 -2.05 19.68
N SER A 8 6.35 -3.39 19.76
CA SER A 8 6.25 -4.29 18.60
C SER A 8 4.82 -4.66 18.22
N TYR A 9 3.80 -4.18 18.94
CA TYR A 9 2.41 -4.47 18.62
C TYR A 9 1.82 -3.37 17.73
N ARG A 10 1.38 -3.77 16.53
CA ARG A 10 0.59 -2.91 15.64
C ARG A 10 -0.89 -3.22 15.81
N LEU A 11 -1.67 -2.24 16.24
CA LEU A 11 -3.13 -2.36 16.26
C LEU A 11 -3.66 -2.50 14.83
N VAL A 12 -4.56 -3.45 14.62
CA VAL A 12 -5.21 -3.70 13.34
C VAL A 12 -6.72 -3.62 13.53
N CYS A 13 -7.38 -2.79 12.73
CA CYS A 13 -8.84 -2.77 12.68
C CYS A 13 -9.34 -3.87 11.73
N ILE A 14 -10.07 -4.84 12.27
CA ILE A 14 -10.70 -5.90 11.50
C ILE A 14 -12.10 -5.42 11.11
N LEU A 15 -12.29 -5.17 9.82
CA LEU A 15 -13.58 -4.78 9.28
C LEU A 15 -14.51 -5.99 9.17
N LEU A 16 -15.80 -5.76 9.40
CA LEU A 16 -16.85 -6.75 9.15
C LEU A 16 -16.89 -7.14 7.66
N SER A 17 -17.36 -8.34 7.36
CA SER A 17 -17.41 -8.88 6.00
C SER A 17 -18.09 -7.94 5.02
N LEU A 18 -19.24 -7.35 5.39
CA LEU A 18 -19.95 -6.39 4.55
C LEU A 18 -19.11 -5.12 4.30
N SER A 19 -18.44 -4.61 5.33
CA SER A 19 -17.56 -3.44 5.21
C SER A 19 -16.37 -3.72 4.27
N LYS A 20 -15.84 -4.95 4.25
CA LYS A 20 -14.80 -5.36 3.28
C LYS A 20 -15.30 -5.41 1.84
N VAL A 21 -16.56 -5.80 1.62
CA VAL A 21 -17.18 -5.74 0.29
C VAL A 21 -17.26 -4.28 -0.18
N ILE A 22 -17.73 -3.39 0.69
CA ILE A 22 -17.82 -1.95 0.40
C ILE A 22 -16.43 -1.36 0.11
N GLU A 23 -15.43 -1.66 0.94
CA GLU A 23 -14.03 -1.24 0.72
C GLU A 23 -13.54 -1.68 -0.66
N THR A 24 -13.84 -2.91 -1.08
CA THR A 24 -13.41 -3.45 -2.38
C THR A 24 -14.06 -2.73 -3.55
N ILE A 25 -15.36 -2.42 -3.45
CA ILE A 25 -16.09 -1.66 -4.47
C ILE A 25 -15.51 -0.24 -4.59
N VAL A 26 -15.37 0.47 -3.47
CA VAL A 26 -14.82 1.83 -3.42
C VAL A 26 -13.40 1.85 -3.97
N LYS A 27 -12.55 0.90 -3.55
CA LYS A 27 -11.17 0.78 -4.06
C LYS A 27 -11.12 0.56 -5.57
N SER A 28 -12.03 -0.25 -6.11
CA SER A 28 -12.11 -0.51 -7.55
C SER A 28 -12.55 0.73 -8.32
N TYR A 29 -13.55 1.45 -7.80
CA TYR A 29 -14.00 2.73 -8.37
C TYR A 29 -12.88 3.78 -8.37
N LEU A 30 -12.21 3.98 -7.23
CA LEU A 30 -11.10 4.92 -7.11
C LEU A 30 -9.92 4.57 -8.05
N LYS A 31 -9.61 3.28 -8.21
CA LYS A 31 -8.59 2.83 -9.17
C LYS A 31 -8.98 3.09 -10.62
N GLY A 32 -10.27 2.95 -10.96
CA GLY A 32 -10.77 3.25 -12.30
C GLY A 32 -10.80 4.76 -12.60
N HIS A 33 -11.03 5.57 -11.58
CA HIS A 33 -11.07 7.03 -11.67
C HIS A 33 -9.70 7.70 -11.51
N GLN A 34 -8.69 6.96 -11.06
CA GLN A 34 -7.32 7.43 -11.01
C GLN A 34 -6.87 7.72 -12.45
N PRO A 35 -6.58 8.99 -12.78
CA PRO A 35 -6.36 9.36 -14.15
C PRO A 35 -5.09 8.69 -14.69
N LYS A 36 -5.03 8.47 -16.00
CA LYS A 36 -3.80 8.05 -16.70
C LYS A 36 -2.64 9.05 -16.51
N THR A 37 -2.90 10.21 -15.92
CA THR A 37 -1.88 11.12 -15.40
C THR A 37 -1.37 10.61 -14.07
N ASP A 38 -0.11 10.18 -14.08
CA ASP A 38 0.68 9.66 -12.96
C ASP A 38 0.71 10.71 -11.82
N THR A 39 -0.34 10.70 -10.98
CA THR A 39 -0.51 11.65 -9.87
C THR A 39 0.37 11.29 -8.68
N PHE A 40 1.00 10.10 -8.73
CA PHE A 40 2.00 9.68 -7.78
C PHE A 40 3.36 10.25 -8.16
N SER A 41 4.12 10.71 -7.16
CA SER A 41 5.52 11.08 -7.34
C SER A 41 6.29 9.94 -8.03
N TYR A 42 7.25 10.29 -8.88
CA TYR A 42 8.18 9.34 -9.51
C TYR A 42 9.00 8.52 -8.50
N THR A 43 8.99 8.93 -7.23
CA THR A 43 9.65 8.23 -6.12
C THR A 43 8.71 7.31 -5.32
N HIS A 44 7.44 7.18 -5.71
CA HIS A 44 6.47 6.35 -5.01
C HIS A 44 6.38 4.93 -5.60
N PHE A 45 6.94 3.96 -4.89
CA PHE A 45 7.00 2.55 -5.31
C PHE A 45 6.01 1.64 -4.55
N GLY A 46 5.56 2.05 -3.35
CA GLY A 46 4.70 1.24 -2.48
C GLY A 46 3.27 1.11 -3.01
N PHE A 47 2.70 -0.10 -2.97
CA PHE A 47 1.30 -0.40 -3.34
C PHE A 47 0.86 0.09 -4.74
N LYS A 48 1.82 0.46 -5.60
CA LYS A 48 1.60 0.86 -6.99
C LYS A 48 1.54 -0.39 -7.87
N ARG A 49 0.60 -0.41 -8.82
CA ARG A 49 0.46 -1.53 -9.76
C ARG A 49 1.76 -1.65 -10.57
N SER A 50 2.23 -2.89 -10.74
CA SER A 50 3.45 -3.20 -11.50
C SER A 50 4.74 -2.55 -10.96
N CYS A 51 4.75 -2.16 -9.69
CA CYS A 51 5.92 -1.61 -9.03
C CYS A 51 6.36 -2.55 -7.90
N ALA A 52 7.57 -3.07 -7.99
CA ALA A 52 8.14 -3.99 -7.00
C ALA A 52 9.17 -3.28 -6.13
N THR A 53 9.45 -3.84 -4.95
CA THR A 53 10.50 -3.36 -4.05
C THR A 53 11.88 -3.35 -4.72
N THR A 54 12.13 -4.27 -5.65
CA THR A 54 13.36 -4.32 -6.44
C THR A 54 13.53 -3.08 -7.34
N ALA A 55 12.44 -2.52 -7.86
CA ALA A 55 12.48 -1.28 -8.64
C ALA A 55 12.83 -0.08 -7.74
N ALA A 56 12.34 -0.07 -6.49
CA ALA A 56 12.72 0.94 -5.51
C ALA A 56 14.21 0.86 -5.15
N LEU A 57 14.73 -0.35 -4.94
CA LEU A 57 16.15 -0.59 -4.65
C LEU A 57 17.05 -0.15 -5.81
N ALA A 58 16.71 -0.54 -7.04
CA ALA A 58 17.46 -0.13 -8.23
C ALA A 58 17.54 1.40 -8.35
N ASN A 59 16.41 2.10 -8.14
CA ASN A 59 16.38 3.56 -8.17
C ASN A 59 17.17 4.22 -7.02
N ALA A 60 17.29 3.56 -5.87
CA ALA A 60 18.11 4.06 -4.76
C ALA A 60 19.62 4.00 -5.06
N HIS A 61 20.06 3.02 -5.87
CA HIS A 61 21.47 2.85 -6.25
C HIS A 61 21.92 3.72 -7.43
N THR A 62 20.98 4.29 -8.20
CA THR A 62 21.27 5.17 -9.34
C THR A 62 21.36 6.66 -8.97
N LYS A 63 21.31 7.00 -7.69
CA LYS A 63 21.44 8.38 -7.16
C LYS A 63 22.78 8.61 -6.50
#